data_AF-A0A662P2N8-F1
#
_entry.id   AF-A0A662P2N8-F1
#
_cell.length_a   1.000
_cell.length_b   1.000
_cell.length_c   1.000
_cell.angle_alpha   90.00
_cell.angle_beta   90.00
_cell.angle_gamma   90.00
#
_symmetry.space_group_name_H-M   'P 1'
#
loop_
_entity.id
_entity.type
_entity.pdbx_description
1 polymer ?
#
loop_
_entity_poly.entity_id
_entity_poly.type
_entity_poly.pdbx_seq_one_letter_code
_entity_poly.pdbx_strand_id
1 'polypeptide(L)'
;MDLSNRYVQIARKMSMKYNVRIPKHLKRRFCKHCYSYLLPGRNCRVRVRSNPYPRVVVTCLSCGKITRYPYLEEKKNARRKKTSRKD
;
A
#
# COMPACT_ATOMS: atom_id res chain seq x y z
N MET A 1 -10.56 16.99 2.50
CA MET A 1 -9.36 16.13 2.38
C MET A 1 -8.35 16.76 1.41
N ASP A 2 -8.55 18.04 1.10
CA ASP A 2 -8.11 18.62 -0.18
C ASP A 2 -6.66 19.07 -0.11
N LEU A 3 -6.23 19.59 1.03
CA LEU A 3 -4.82 19.89 1.28
C LEU A 3 -3.96 18.62 1.23
N SER A 4 -4.42 17.51 1.84
CA SER A 4 -3.72 16.23 1.79
C SER A 4 -3.60 15.69 0.37
N ASN A 5 -4.67 15.80 -0.43
CA ASN A 5 -4.66 15.41 -1.84
C ASN A 5 -3.70 16.28 -2.66
N ARG A 6 -3.67 17.60 -2.40
CA ARG A 6 -2.74 18.53 -3.04
C ARG A 6 -1.28 18.17 -2.75
N TYR A 7 -0.94 17.82 -1.51
CA TYR A 7 0.43 17.38 -1.19
C TYR A 7 0.82 16.08 -1.87
N VAL A 8 -0.11 15.12 -2.01
CA VAL A 8 0.14 13.90 -2.81
C VAL A 8 0.44 14.26 -4.27
N GLN A 9 -0.30 15.19 -4.86
CA GLN A 9 -0.07 15.64 -6.23
C GLN A 9 1.30 16.31 -6.39
N ILE A 10 1.70 17.19 -5.46
CA ILE A 10 3.01 17.84 -5.46
C ILE A 10 4.13 16.79 -5.35
N ALA A 11 4.03 15.88 -4.37
CA ALA A 11 5.01 14.82 -4.18
C ALA A 11 5.14 13.92 -5.42
N ARG A 12 4.03 13.59 -6.08
CA ARG A 12 4.04 12.83 -7.33
C ARG A 12 4.68 13.61 -8.48
N LYS A 13 4.36 14.91 -8.64
CA LYS A 13 4.97 15.77 -9.66
C LYS A 13 6.49 15.86 -9.48
N MET A 14 6.95 16.06 -8.24
CA MET A 14 8.39 16.05 -7.92
C MET A 14 9.04 14.71 -8.23
N SER A 15 8.42 13.59 -7.81
CA SER A 15 8.91 12.24 -8.10
C SER A 15 9.08 11.99 -9.60
N MET A 16 8.14 12.47 -10.43
CA MET A 16 8.23 12.35 -11.88
C MET A 16 9.29 13.28 -12.47
N LYS A 17 9.35 14.55 -12.01
CA LYS A 17 10.32 15.56 -12.50
C LYS A 17 11.77 15.15 -12.27
N TYR A 18 12.08 14.63 -11.07
CA TYR A 18 13.44 14.24 -10.70
C TYR A 18 13.71 12.74 -10.91
N ASN A 19 12.74 12.00 -11.46
CA ASN A 19 12.81 10.54 -11.62
C ASN A 19 13.19 9.77 -10.34
N VAL A 20 12.76 10.29 -9.17
CA VAL A 20 13.01 9.68 -7.86
C VAL A 20 11.79 8.89 -7.42
N ARG A 21 12.00 7.65 -6.96
CA ARG A 21 10.90 6.79 -6.50
C ARG A 21 10.40 7.23 -5.11
N ILE A 22 9.10 7.50 -5.00
CA ILE A 22 8.46 7.70 -3.69
C ILE A 22 8.71 6.48 -2.78
N PRO A 23 9.18 6.69 -1.53
CA PRO A 23 9.42 5.62 -0.57
C PRO A 23 8.23 4.66 -0.43
N LYS A 24 8.50 3.36 -0.28
CA LYS A 24 7.48 2.30 -0.31
C LYS A 24 6.36 2.52 0.71
N HIS A 25 6.68 3.04 1.90
CA HIS A 25 5.70 3.32 2.96
C HIS A 25 4.75 4.48 2.57
N LEU A 26 5.26 5.55 1.94
CA LEU A 26 4.43 6.66 1.45
C LEU A 26 3.64 6.29 0.19
N LYS A 27 4.23 5.49 -0.71
CA LYS A 27 3.58 5.04 -1.95
C LYS A 27 2.30 4.24 -1.72
N ARG A 28 2.12 3.67 -0.51
CA ARG A 28 0.92 2.93 -0.09
C ARG A 28 -0.16 3.83 0.53
N ARG A 29 0.17 5.09 0.85
CA ARG A 29 -0.71 6.05 1.56
C ARG A 29 -1.55 6.93 0.63
N PHE A 30 -1.53 6.69 -0.68
CA PHE A 30 -2.41 7.38 -1.61
C PHE A 30 -2.95 6.43 -2.68
N CYS A 31 -4.11 6.78 -3.24
CA CYS A 31 -4.70 6.02 -4.34
C CYS A 31 -3.93 6.28 -5.62
N LYS A 32 -3.48 5.24 -6.33
CA LYS A 32 -2.79 5.41 -7.62
C LYS A 32 -3.71 5.81 -8.78
N HIS A 33 -5.01 5.81 -8.55
CA HIS A 33 -6.03 6.15 -9.55
C HIS A 33 -6.47 7.62 -9.43
N CYS A 34 -7.11 7.98 -8.32
CA CYS A 34 -7.60 9.35 -8.09
C CYS A 34 -6.61 10.24 -7.32
N TYR A 35 -5.45 9.72 -6.91
CA TYR A 35 -4.43 10.44 -6.13
C TYR A 35 -4.92 11.02 -4.79
N SER A 36 -6.04 10.53 -4.27
CA SER A 36 -6.48 10.90 -2.93
C SER A 36 -5.56 10.29 -1.87
N TYR A 37 -5.26 11.06 -0.83
CA TYR A 37 -4.60 10.52 0.36
C TYR A 37 -5.51 9.46 1.02
N LEU A 38 -4.94 8.34 1.47
CA LEU A 38 -5.67 7.21 2.05
C LEU A 38 -5.46 7.20 3.57
N LEU A 39 -6.54 7.51 4.29
CA LEU A 39 -6.62 7.41 5.74
C LEU A 39 -7.51 6.22 6.13
N PRO A 40 -6.93 5.15 6.72
CA PRO A 40 -7.70 4.00 7.18
C PRO A 40 -8.79 4.40 8.16
N GLY A 41 -9.99 3.84 7.97
CA GLY A 41 -11.15 4.15 8.80
C GLY A 41 -11.97 5.37 8.35
N ARG A 42 -11.40 6.26 7.51
CA ARG A 42 -12.12 7.44 6.99
C ARG A 42 -12.49 7.30 5.52
N ASN A 43 -11.51 7.18 4.63
CA ASN A 43 -11.74 7.14 3.18
C ASN A 43 -11.06 5.94 2.49
N CYS A 44 -10.49 5.03 3.27
CA CYS A 44 -10.00 3.77 2.76
C CYS A 44 -10.33 2.63 3.72
N ARG A 45 -10.56 1.46 3.13
CA ARG A 45 -10.82 0.21 3.84
C ARG A 45 -9.63 -0.72 3.64
N VAL A 46 -8.98 -1.10 4.73
CA VAL A 46 -7.83 -2.02 4.73
C VAL A 46 -8.27 -3.37 5.30
N ARG A 47 -8.02 -4.45 4.57
CA ARG A 47 -8.33 -5.82 4.99
C ARG A 47 -7.14 -6.74 4.74
N VAL A 48 -6.79 -7.55 5.71
CA VAL A 48 -5.79 -8.63 5.55
C VAL A 48 -6.54 -9.90 5.14
N ARG A 49 -6.15 -10.52 4.02
CA ARG A 49 -6.76 -11.75 3.53
C ARG A 49 -5.67 -12.77 3.23
N SER A 50 -5.90 -14.03 3.60
CA SER A 50 -4.98 -15.14 3.38
C SER A 50 -5.37 -16.05 2.21
N ASN A 51 -6.64 -16.07 1.79
CA ASN A 51 -7.17 -16.93 0.72
C ASN A 51 -7.43 -16.13 -0.58
N PRO A 52 -6.96 -16.52 -1.78
CA PRO A 52 -6.10 -17.68 -2.11
C PRO A 52 -4.61 -17.51 -1.75
N TYR A 53 -4.15 -16.29 -1.51
CA TYR A 53 -2.77 -16.04 -1.04
C TYR A 53 -2.72 -14.86 -0.06
N PRO A 54 -1.69 -14.79 0.82
CA PRO A 54 -1.52 -13.73 1.80
C PRO A 54 -1.33 -12.35 1.14
N ARG A 55 -2.31 -11.46 1.35
CA ARG A 55 -2.30 -10.10 0.81
C ARG A 55 -3.03 -9.11 1.70
N VAL A 56 -2.56 -7.86 1.68
CA VAL A 56 -3.28 -6.71 2.22
C VAL A 56 -4.07 -6.07 1.09
N VAL A 57 -5.38 -5.96 1.26
CA VAL A 57 -6.30 -5.35 0.30
C VAL A 57 -6.66 -3.96 0.82
N VAL A 58 -6.38 -2.94 0.02
CA VAL A 58 -6.72 -1.54 0.31
C VAL A 58 -7.73 -1.08 -0.73
N THR A 59 -8.93 -0.71 -0.27
CA THR A 59 -9.99 -0.18 -1.12
C THR A 59 -10.09 1.32 -0.87
N CYS A 60 -9.95 2.12 -1.93
CA CYS A 60 -10.23 3.54 -1.88
C CYS A 60 -11.75 3.73 -1.89
N LEU A 61 -12.31 4.38 -0.86
CA LEU A 61 -13.74 4.67 -0.79
C LEU A 61 -14.13 5.90 -1.61
N SER A 62 -13.16 6.74 -2.01
CA SER A 62 -13.43 7.90 -2.88
C SER A 62 -13.65 7.53 -4.35
N CYS A 63 -12.98 6.50 -4.88
CA CYS A 63 -13.09 6.12 -6.30
C CYS A 63 -13.36 4.62 -6.53
N GLY A 64 -13.51 3.83 -5.46
CA GLY A 64 -13.73 2.38 -5.54
C GLY A 64 -12.50 1.53 -5.90
N LYS A 65 -11.36 2.13 -6.31
CA LYS A 65 -10.19 1.34 -6.75
C LYS A 65 -9.65 0.45 -5.63
N ILE A 66 -9.46 -0.83 -5.95
CA ILE A 66 -8.88 -1.84 -5.07
C ILE A 66 -7.41 -2.05 -5.42
N THR A 67 -6.52 -1.85 -4.45
CA THR A 67 -5.09 -2.15 -4.56
C THR A 67 -4.74 -3.32 -3.64
N ARG A 68 -3.91 -4.24 -4.11
CA ARG A 68 -3.50 -5.44 -3.36
C ARG A 68 -1.99 -5.44 -3.16
N TYR A 69 -1.55 -5.74 -1.95
CA TYR A 69 -0.14 -5.88 -1.59
C TYR A 69 0.10 -7.32 -1.08
N PRO A 70 0.63 -8.22 -1.92
CA PRO A 70 1.02 -9.55 -1.47
C PRO A 70 2.16 -9.45 -0.45
N TYR A 71 2.18 -10.38 0.50
CA TYR A 71 3.28 -10.57 1.47
C TYR A 71 3.74 -12.04 1.51
N LEU A 72 3.83 -12.66 0.32
CA LEU A 72 4.19 -14.08 0.17
C LEU A 72 5.63 -14.35 0.62
N GLU A 73 6.57 -13.52 0.20
CA GLU A 73 8.00 -13.71 0.50
C GLU A 73 8.26 -13.56 2.00
N GLU A 74 7.61 -12.59 2.64
CA GLU A 74 7.65 -12.44 4.10
C GLU A 74 7.11 -13.70 4.80
N LYS A 75 6.01 -14.30 4.32
CA LYS A 75 5.48 -15.57 4.84
C LYS A 75 6.40 -16.75 4.59
N LYS A 76 7.01 -16.88 3.40
CA LYS A 76 7.96 -17.95 3.07
C LYS A 76 9.20 -17.88 3.96
N ASN A 77 9.78 -16.69 4.12
CA ASN A 77 10.94 -16.47 4.97
C ASN A 77 10.64 -16.76 6.43
N ALA A 78 9.45 -16.39 6.93
CA ALA A 78 9.02 -16.74 8.27
C ALA A 78 8.88 -18.26 8.48
N ARG A 79 8.43 -19.01 7.46
CA ARG A 79 8.38 -20.48 7.52
C ARG A 79 9.77 -21.10 7.55
N ARG A 80 10.67 -20.67 6.65
CA ARG A 80 12.07 -21.15 6.60
C ARG A 80 12.79 -20.96 7.94
N LYS A 81 12.67 -19.77 8.55
CA LYS A 81 13.26 -19.47 9.87
C LYS A 81 12.72 -20.32 11.01
N LYS A 82 11.48 -20.83 10.92
CA LYS A 82 10.91 -21.72 11.94
C LYS A 82 11.48 -23.12 11.84
N THR A 83 11.72 -23.61 10.62
CA THR A 83 12.35 -24.91 10.38
C THR A 83 13.79 -24.92 10.91
N SER A 84 14.59 -23.90 10.58
CA SER A 84 16.01 -23.82 10.97
C SER A 84 16.29 -23.53 12.45
N ARG A 85 15.26 -23.36 13.29
CA ARG A 85 15.39 -23.14 14.75
C ARG A 85 14.96 -24.37 15.55
N LYS A 86 14.48 -25.40 14.86
CA LYS A 86 13.97 -26.64 15.45
C LYS A 86 15.03 -27.75 15.40
N ASP A 87 16.12 -27.50 14.69
CA ASP A 87 17.41 -28.17 14.78
C ASP A 87 18.26 -27.45 15.84
#